data_AF-A0A968YCH3-F1
#
_entry.id   AF-A0A968YCH3-F1
#
_cell.length_a   1.000
_cell.length_b   1.000
_cell.length_c   1.000
_cell.angle_alpha   90.00
_cell.angle_beta   90.00
_cell.angle_gamma   90.00
#
_symmetry.space_group_name_H-M   'P 1'
#
loop_
_entity.id
_entity.type
_entity.pdbx_description
1 polymer ?
#
loop_
_entity_poly.entity_id
_entity_poly.type
_entity_poly.pdbx_seq_one_letter_code
_entity_poly.pdbx_strand_id
1 'polypeptide(L)'
;MKKVEVLEALKQMTIEDQLEIIETASKLIRDELAGQSQQDIKSELSLAAASEVMRSFYEQGSELASFTDLDTEDFYEHEEYA
;
A
#
# COMPACT_ATOMS: atom_id res chain seq x y z
N MET A 1 -17.49 -22.54 18.06
CA MET A 1 -18.95 -22.44 17.88
C MET A 1 -19.32 -22.94 16.51
N LYS A 2 -20.37 -23.76 16.42
CA LYS A 2 -20.92 -24.16 15.12
C LYS A 2 -21.82 -23.03 14.61
N LYS A 3 -21.85 -22.75 13.29
CA LYS A 3 -22.72 -21.70 12.68
C LYS A 3 -24.17 -21.75 13.15
N VAL A 4 -24.67 -22.95 13.44
CA VAL A 4 -26.04 -23.21 13.91
C VAL A 4 -26.29 -22.58 15.28
N GLU A 5 -25.34 -22.68 16.22
CA GLU A 5 -25.48 -22.15 17.58
C GLU A 5 -25.58 -20.62 17.58
N VAL A 6 -24.85 -19.95 16.68
CA VAL A 6 -24.89 -18.48 16.53
C VAL A 6 -26.24 -18.01 16.00
N LEU A 7 -26.82 -18.74 15.03
CA LEU A 7 -28.13 -18.42 14.48
C LEU A 7 -29.25 -18.68 15.48
N GLU A 8 -29.14 -19.74 16.29
CA GLU A 8 -30.10 -19.99 17.37
C GLU A 8 -30.03 -18.92 18.44
N ALA A 9 -28.83 -18.48 18.83
CA ALA A 9 -28.66 -17.38 19.77
C ALA A 9 -29.29 -16.08 19.26
N LEU A 10 -29.04 -15.70 18.00
CA LEU A 10 -29.63 -14.51 17.37
C LEU A 10 -31.17 -14.54 17.41
N LYS A 11 -31.78 -15.70 17.12
CA LYS A 11 -33.24 -15.85 17.12
C LYS A 11 -33.90 -15.65 18.49
N GLN A 12 -33.15 -15.81 19.58
CA GLN A 12 -33.66 -15.59 20.95
C GLN A 12 -33.58 -14.11 21.39
N MET A 13 -32.94 -13.25 20.59
CA MET A 13 -32.76 -11.83 20.90
C MET A 13 -33.87 -10.97 20.30
N THR A 14 -33.95 -9.71 20.73
CA THR A 14 -34.86 -8.75 20.14
C THR A 14 -34.42 -8.38 18.71
N ILE A 15 -35.33 -7.81 17.91
CA ILE A 15 -35.00 -7.37 16.55
C ILE A 15 -33.93 -6.26 16.58
N GLU A 16 -33.94 -5.40 17.60
CA GLU A 16 -32.95 -4.33 17.77
C GLU A 16 -31.56 -4.91 18.02
N ASP A 17 -31.43 -5.86 18.96
CA ASP A 17 -30.15 -6.54 19.23
C ASP A 17 -29.64 -7.32 18.02
N GLN A 18 -30.55 -7.98 17.27
CA GLN A 18 -30.19 -8.69 16.04
C GLN A 18 -29.61 -7.73 15.00
N LEU A 19 -30.22 -6.57 14.81
CA LEU A 19 -29.73 -5.55 13.88
C LEU A 19 -28.37 -5.01 14.29
N GLU A 20 -28.18 -4.72 15.58
CA GLU A 20 -26.90 -4.23 16.10
C GLU A 20 -25.78 -5.25 15.86
N ILE A 21 -26.00 -6.52 16.18
CA ILE A 21 -25.00 -7.58 15.95
C ILE A 21 -24.67 -7.74 14.47
N ILE A 22 -25.68 -7.71 13.59
CA ILE A 22 -25.47 -7.79 12.14
C ILE A 22 -24.66 -6.60 11.64
N GLU A 23 -24.93 -5.40 12.14
CA GLU A 23 -24.18 -4.19 11.79
C GLU A 23 -22.73 -4.29 12.25
N THR A 24 -22.49 -4.68 13.51
CA THR A 24 -21.14 -4.85 14.04
C THR A 24 -20.36 -5.92 13.27
N ALA A 25 -20.98 -7.07 13.01
CA ALA A 25 -20.36 -8.13 12.22
C ALA A 25 -20.03 -7.66 10.79
N SER A 26 -20.94 -6.90 10.17
CA SER A 26 -20.71 -6.33 8.83
C SER A 26 -19.57 -5.32 8.82
N LYS A 27 -19.45 -4.46 9.84
CA LYS A 27 -18.32 -3.52 9.99
C LYS A 27 -17.00 -4.28 10.12
N LEU A 28 -16.95 -5.29 10.98
CA LEU A 28 -15.74 -6.09 11.21
C LEU A 28 -15.23 -6.76 9.92
N ILE A 29 -16.13 -7.33 9.12
CA ILE A 29 -15.80 -7.91 7.81
C ILE A 29 -15.25 -6.85 6.85
N ARG A 30 -15.86 -5.66 6.82
CA ARG A 30 -15.38 -4.56 5.96
C ARG A 30 -14.02 -4.05 6.38
N ASP A 31 -13.77 -3.94 7.69
CA ASP A 31 -12.49 -3.50 8.23
C ASP A 31 -11.38 -4.52 7.94
N GLU A 32 -11.69 -5.82 8.03
CA GLU A 32 -10.78 -6.90 7.67
C GLU A 32 -10.44 -6.87 6.17
N LEU A 33 -11.46 -6.70 5.31
CA LEU A 33 -11.26 -6.53 3.86
C LEU A 33 -10.44 -5.27 3.52
N ALA A 34 -10.70 -4.16 4.21
CA ALA A 34 -9.96 -2.91 4.02
C ALA A 34 -8.50 -3.05 4.49
N GLY A 35 -8.26 -3.74 5.60
CA GLY A 35 -6.93 -4.05 6.10
C GLY A 35 -6.12 -4.93 5.15
N GLN A 36 -6.76 -5.96 4.57
CA GLN A 36 -6.16 -6.79 3.50
C GLN A 36 -5.84 -5.95 2.27
N SER A 37 -6.77 -5.12 1.81
CA SER A 37 -6.58 -4.23 0.67
C SER A 37 -5.41 -3.25 0.88
N GLN A 38 -5.22 -2.73 2.11
CA GLN A 38 -4.08 -1.85 2.40
C GLN A 38 -2.74 -2.58 2.43
N GLN A 39 -2.71 -3.86 2.83
CA GLN A 39 -1.50 -4.69 2.74
C GLN A 39 -1.16 -4.99 1.28
N ASP A 40 -2.15 -5.31 0.45
CA ASP A 40 -1.98 -5.58 -0.97
C ASP A 40 -1.51 -4.32 -1.73
N ILE A 41 -2.12 -3.15 -1.47
CA ILE A 41 -1.72 -1.87 -2.07
C ILE A 41 -0.30 -1.46 -1.65
N LYS A 42 0.11 -1.71 -0.39
CA LYS A 42 1.49 -1.47 0.04
C LYS A 42 2.49 -2.40 -0.64
N SER A 43 2.08 -3.61 -1.00
CA SER A 43 2.93 -4.55 -1.74
C SER A 43 3.10 -4.11 -3.20
N GLU A 44 2.06 -3.55 -3.83
CA GLU A 44 2.11 -3.04 -5.21
C GLU A 44 2.81 -1.67 -5.33
N LEU A 45 2.68 -0.78 -4.34
CA LEU A 45 3.26 0.58 -4.37
C LEU A 45 4.58 0.68 -3.57
N SER A 46 5.46 -0.31 -3.71
CA SER A 46 6.78 -0.24 -3.11
C SER A 46 7.77 0.46 -4.04
N LEU A 47 8.23 1.65 -3.67
CA LEU A 47 9.31 2.36 -4.37
C LEU A 47 10.56 1.48 -4.51
N ALA A 48 10.85 0.64 -3.51
CA ALA A 48 11.97 -0.29 -3.57
C ALA A 48 11.77 -1.40 -4.63
N ALA A 49 10.54 -1.89 -4.79
CA ALA A 49 10.23 -2.87 -5.83
C ALA A 49 10.29 -2.22 -7.23
N ALA A 50 9.75 -1.01 -7.37
CA ALA A 50 9.84 -0.25 -8.62
C ALA A 50 11.30 0.05 -8.99
N SER A 51 12.14 0.43 -8.01
CA SER A 51 13.56 0.68 -8.27
C SER A 51 14.32 -0.57 -8.70
N GLU A 52 13.99 -1.75 -8.17
CA GLU A 52 14.64 -3.00 -8.58
C GLU A 52 14.29 -3.35 -10.02
N VAL A 53 13.03 -3.17 -10.43
CA VAL A 53 12.59 -3.37 -11.82
C VAL A 53 13.24 -2.37 -12.77
N MET A 54 13.39 -1.11 -12.33
CA MET A 54 13.96 -0.05 -13.17
C MET A 54 15.49 -0.08 -13.23
N ARG A 55 16.16 -0.87 -12.38
CA ARG A 55 17.62 -0.87 -12.23
C ARG A 55 18.40 -1.08 -13.52
N SER A 56 17.96 -2.00 -14.37
CA SER A 56 18.64 -2.31 -15.65
C SER A 56 18.60 -1.14 -16.64
N PHE A 57 17.61 -0.24 -16.53
CA PHE A 57 17.49 0.92 -17.41
C PHE A 57 18.48 2.04 -17.06
N TYR A 58 19.12 1.97 -15.90
CA TYR A 58 20.12 2.94 -15.44
C TYR A 58 21.54 2.36 -15.44
N GLU A 59 21.76 1.20 -16.07
CA GLU A 59 23.11 0.64 -16.22
C GLU A 59 24.02 1.58 -17.02
N GLN A 60 25.33 1.51 -16.78
CA GLN A 60 26.29 2.35 -17.47
C GLN A 60 26.27 2.06 -18.98
N GLY A 61 26.15 3.11 -19.79
CA GLY A 61 25.98 3.01 -21.24
C GLY A 61 24.54 2.74 -21.72
N SER A 62 23.56 2.68 -20.81
CA SER A 62 22.14 2.71 -21.17
C SER A 62 21.71 4.09 -21.67
N GLU A 63 20.61 4.15 -22.42
CA GLU A 63 20.07 5.41 -22.94
C GLU A 63 19.68 6.41 -21.84
N LEU A 64 19.28 5.94 -20.65
CA LEU A 64 18.97 6.85 -19.53
C LEU A 64 20.22 7.35 -18.80
N ALA A 65 21.34 6.61 -18.91
CA ALA A 65 22.63 7.01 -18.35
C ALA A 65 23.51 7.78 -19.35
N SER A 66 23.06 7.99 -20.60
CA SER A 66 23.88 8.63 -21.64
C SER A 66 24.17 10.11 -21.37
N PHE A 67 23.33 10.78 -20.57
CA PHE A 67 23.50 12.19 -20.20
C PHE A 67 24.54 12.39 -19.09
N THR A 68 24.82 11.36 -18.28
CA THR A 68 25.81 11.46 -17.19
C THR A 68 27.25 11.28 -17.67
N ASP A 69 27.43 10.71 -18.86
CA ASP A 69 28.76 10.56 -19.48
C ASP A 69 29.24 11.85 -20.16
N LEU A 70 28.38 12.86 -20.33
CA LEU A 70 28.67 13.98 -21.22
C LEU A 70 29.22 15.25 -20.57
N ASP A 71 29.03 15.51 -19.28
CA ASP A 71 29.61 16.70 -18.66
C ASP A 71 29.83 16.50 -17.14
N THR A 72 31.01 16.00 -16.77
CA THR A 72 31.68 16.55 -15.58
C THR A 72 32.28 17.90 -15.97
N GLU A 73 31.45 18.87 -16.34
CA GLU A 73 31.88 20.26 -16.34
C GLU A 73 31.93 20.70 -14.88
N ASP A 74 33.11 21.16 -14.47
CA ASP A 74 33.44 21.63 -13.13
C ASP A 74 32.33 22.55 -12.60
N PHE A 75 31.73 22.15 -11.47
CA PHE A 75 30.79 22.99 -10.76
C PHE A 75 31.47 24.34 -10.47
N TYR A 76 30.94 25.42 -11.06
CA TYR A 76 31.43 26.77 -10.80
C TYR A 76 31.42 27.05 -9.28
N GLU A 77 32.60 27.30 -8.75
CA GLU A 77 32.80 27.81 -7.39
C GLU A 77 31.99 29.11 -7.28
N HIS A 78 30.96 29.11 -6.43
CA HIS A 78 30.17 30.31 -6.19
C HIS A 78 31.08 31.35 -5.54
N GLU A 79 31.53 32.36 -6.30
CA GLU A 79 32.13 33.54 -5.69
C GLU A 79 31.05 34.25 -4.86
N GLU A 80 31.27 34.31 -3.54
CA GLU A 80 30.50 35.13 -2.61
C GLU A 80 30.60 36.60 -3.03
N TYR A 81 29.50 37.15 -3.55
CA TYR A 81 29.37 38.60 -3.70
C TYR A 81 29.21 39.22 -2.31
N ALA A 82 30.28 39.88 -1.83
CA ALA A 82 30.30 40.75 -0.65
C ALA A 82 29.86 42.18 -0.99
#